data_AF-A0A9D7RN61-F1
#
_entry.id   AF-A0A9D7RN61-F1
#
_cell.length_a   1.000
_cell.length_b   1.000
_cell.length_c   1.000
_cell.angle_alpha   90.00
_cell.angle_beta   90.00
_cell.angle_gamma   90.00
#
_symmetry.space_group_name_H-M   'P 1'
#
loop_
_entity.id
_entity.type
_entity.pdbx_description
1 polymer ?
#
loop_
_entity_poly.entity_id
_entity_poly.type
_entity_poly.pdbx_seq_one_letter_code
_entity_poly.pdbx_strand_id
1 'polypeptide(L)'
;MGDLKHRIPSFLLRLLPLAVVVPLILGMSLLEGSGTAFLSGRSASGRTVFKAELQDISGLFEGGSITIDEHVLEFPAETEGVQHHSIWDPRNGVFTLSYLRPGMDDFLFFRIWAVPRTFKTISGDRNAGAVYEFEALFEGTEPRPDKGNATPSVRLTCRLEYRI
;
A
#
# COMPACT_ATOMS: atom_id res chain seq x y z
N MET A 1 22.19 -88.21 -6.06
CA MET A 1 20.94 -87.61 -5.55
C MET A 1 21.36 -86.66 -4.43
N GLY A 2 21.16 -85.36 -4.63
CA GLY A 2 21.65 -84.30 -3.74
C GLY A 2 22.91 -83.61 -4.28
N ASP A 3 22.76 -82.38 -4.77
CA ASP A 3 23.65 -81.28 -4.37
C ASP A 3 23.00 -79.92 -4.68
N LEU A 4 22.78 -79.13 -3.63
CA LEU A 4 22.04 -77.88 -3.61
C LEU A 4 23.03 -76.73 -3.86
N LYS A 5 23.20 -76.33 -5.12
CA LYS A 5 23.98 -75.13 -5.45
C LYS A 5 23.16 -73.86 -5.21
N HIS A 6 23.53 -73.16 -4.14
CA HIS A 6 23.27 -71.74 -3.95
C HIS A 6 23.69 -70.92 -5.18
N ARG A 7 22.86 -69.95 -5.59
CA ARG A 7 23.32 -68.57 -5.84
C ARG A 7 22.15 -67.59 -6.03
N ILE A 8 22.03 -66.73 -5.02
CA ILE A 8 21.70 -65.30 -5.04
C ILE A 8 20.27 -64.93 -5.50
N PRO A 9 19.37 -64.55 -4.56
CA PRO A 9 18.09 -63.95 -4.92
C PRO A 9 18.33 -62.59 -5.60
N SER A 10 17.51 -62.31 -6.62
CA SER A 10 17.48 -61.13 -7.49
C SER A 10 17.16 -59.79 -6.79
N PHE A 11 17.49 -59.66 -5.51
CA PHE A 11 17.15 -58.51 -4.67
C PHE A 11 18.20 -57.38 -4.68
N LEU A 12 19.29 -57.53 -5.43
CA LEU A 12 20.41 -56.56 -5.43
C LEU A 12 20.50 -55.67 -6.68
N LEU A 13 19.51 -55.69 -7.57
CA LEU A 13 19.45 -54.80 -8.76
C LEU A 13 18.22 -53.89 -8.76
N ARG A 14 17.89 -53.30 -7.61
CA ARG A 14 16.94 -52.18 -7.49
C ARG A 14 17.55 -51.05 -6.66
N LEU A 15 18.76 -50.65 -7.04
CA LEU A 15 19.40 -49.44 -6.55
C LEU A 15 19.36 -48.40 -7.66
N LEU A 16 18.51 -47.38 -7.45
CA LEU A 16 18.48 -46.05 -8.07
C LEU A 16 18.29 -45.99 -9.62
N PRO A 17 17.37 -45.16 -10.16
CA PRO A 17 17.05 -43.82 -9.65
C PRO A 17 15.54 -43.53 -9.67
N LEU A 18 14.90 -43.43 -8.51
CA LEU A 18 13.63 -42.70 -8.43
C LEU A 18 13.53 -41.92 -7.12
N ALA A 19 14.66 -41.39 -6.67
CA ALA A 19 14.75 -40.35 -5.65
C ALA A 19 15.06 -38.99 -6.32
N VAL A 20 14.51 -38.76 -7.53
CA VAL A 20 14.64 -37.50 -8.29
C VAL A 20 13.26 -37.04 -8.78
N VAL A 21 12.20 -37.39 -8.06
CA VAL A 21 10.88 -36.81 -8.28
C VAL A 21 10.40 -36.32 -6.92
N VAL A 22 10.26 -34.99 -6.80
CA VAL A 22 9.94 -34.21 -5.59
C VAL A 22 11.17 -33.96 -4.68
N PRO A 23 11.77 -32.75 -4.70
CA PRO A 23 11.06 -31.47 -4.59
C PRO A 23 11.56 -30.43 -5.61
N LEU A 24 10.85 -30.27 -6.73
CA LEU A 24 11.06 -29.15 -7.67
C LEU A 24 9.78 -28.29 -7.79
N ILE A 25 9.04 -28.15 -6.68
CA ILE A 25 7.91 -27.21 -6.55
C ILE A 25 7.97 -26.53 -5.17
N LEU A 26 9.18 -26.15 -4.73
CA LEU A 26 9.37 -25.20 -3.63
C LEU A 26 10.36 -24.15 -4.14
N GLY A 27 9.86 -23.07 -4.75
CA GLY A 27 10.76 -22.04 -5.25
C GLY A 27 10.14 -20.96 -6.12
N MET A 28 8.83 -20.94 -6.31
CA MET A 28 8.15 -19.82 -6.98
C MET A 28 6.89 -19.41 -6.23
N SER A 29 7.07 -19.13 -4.94
CA SER A 29 6.37 -18.01 -4.35
C SER A 29 7.38 -16.88 -4.33
N LEU A 30 7.63 -16.27 -5.50
CA LEU A 30 7.99 -14.86 -5.48
C LEU A 30 6.77 -14.21 -4.83
N LEU A 31 6.83 -14.00 -3.52
CA LEU A 31 6.10 -12.90 -2.92
C LEU A 31 6.59 -11.70 -3.72
N GLU A 32 5.83 -11.29 -4.74
CA GLU A 32 5.90 -9.92 -5.22
C GLU A 32 5.73 -9.08 -3.96
N GLY A 33 6.86 -8.54 -3.49
CA GLY A 33 6.86 -7.65 -2.34
C GLY A 33 5.94 -6.51 -2.72
N SER A 34 4.76 -6.46 -2.12
CA SER A 34 3.90 -5.30 -2.29
C SER A 34 4.64 -4.13 -1.67
N GLY A 35 5.17 -3.26 -2.51
CA GLY A 35 5.81 -2.04 -2.06
C GLY A 35 4.83 -1.13 -1.33
N THR A 36 5.39 -0.14 -0.64
CA THR A 36 4.62 0.97 -0.06
C THR A 36 4.77 2.18 -0.98
N ALA A 37 3.63 2.77 -1.32
CA ALA A 37 3.55 4.05 -1.98
C ALA A 37 3.38 5.17 -0.95
N PHE A 38 4.02 6.30 -1.20
CA PHE A 38 4.02 7.46 -0.31
C PHE A 38 3.29 8.61 -0.98
N LEU A 39 2.19 9.05 -0.38
CA LEU A 39 1.50 10.26 -0.75
C LEU A 39 1.93 11.39 0.19
N SER A 40 2.43 12.47 -0.36
CA SER A 40 2.71 13.69 0.37
C SER A 40 1.97 14.86 -0.26
N GLY A 41 1.44 15.77 0.56
CA GLY A 41 0.73 16.97 0.13
C GLY A 41 1.16 18.16 0.97
N ARG A 42 1.34 19.32 0.33
CA ARG A 42 1.68 20.57 1.03
C ARG A 42 0.87 21.74 0.49
N SER A 43 0.33 22.57 1.38
CA SER A 43 -0.35 23.80 0.97
C SER A 43 0.65 24.85 0.49
N ALA A 44 0.20 25.81 -0.32
CA ALA A 44 1.07 26.88 -0.85
C ALA A 44 1.78 27.69 0.25
N SER A 45 1.15 27.84 1.42
CA SER A 45 1.75 28.51 2.58
C SER A 45 2.73 27.63 3.37
N GLY A 46 2.76 26.32 3.10
CA GLY A 46 3.53 25.33 3.86
C GLY A 46 2.95 25.00 5.24
N ARG A 47 1.89 25.69 5.67
CA ARG A 47 1.26 25.51 6.99
C ARG A 47 0.53 24.19 7.15
N THR A 48 0.13 23.59 6.03
CA THR A 48 -0.57 22.30 6.00
C THR A 48 0.28 21.27 5.27
N VAL A 49 0.53 20.14 5.92
CA VAL A 49 1.25 18.99 5.35
C VAL A 49 0.45 17.74 5.61
N PHE A 50 0.09 17.03 4.53
CA PHE A 50 -0.54 15.71 4.58
C PHE A 50 0.49 14.65 4.17
N LYS A 51 0.49 13.51 4.86
CA LYS A 51 1.30 12.34 4.50
C LYS A 51 0.45 11.10 4.64
N ALA A 52 0.60 10.16 3.71
CA ALA A 52 -0.04 8.86 3.79
C ALA A 52 0.86 7.78 3.18
N GLU A 53 0.79 6.60 3.76
CA GLU A 53 1.36 5.36 3.26
C GLU A 53 0.22 4.55 2.64
N LEU A 54 0.46 4.00 1.46
CA LEU A 54 -0.51 3.23 0.70
C LEU A 54 0.14 1.93 0.23
N GLN A 55 -0.61 0.84 0.29
CA GLN A 55 -0.17 -0.42 -0.30
C GLN A 55 -0.12 -0.26 -1.84
N ASP A 56 1.01 -0.54 -2.49
CA ASP A 56 1.23 -0.22 -3.93
C ASP A 56 0.15 -0.80 -4.85
N ILE A 57 -0.19 -2.08 -4.65
CA ILE A 57 -1.03 -2.84 -5.57
C ILE A 57 -2.52 -2.48 -5.42
N SER A 58 -3.02 -2.43 -4.19
CA SER A 58 -4.43 -2.22 -3.88
C SER A 58 -4.77 -0.76 -3.59
N GLY A 59 -3.77 0.08 -3.31
CA GLY A 59 -3.98 1.43 -2.82
C GLY A 59 -4.63 1.47 -1.44
N LEU A 60 -4.54 0.39 -0.65
CA LEU A 60 -5.03 0.35 0.72
C LEU A 60 -4.33 1.40 1.56
N PHE A 61 -5.05 2.06 2.46
CA PHE A 61 -4.44 3.02 3.37
C PHE A 61 -3.66 2.30 4.48
N GLU A 62 -2.36 2.56 4.59
CA GLU A 62 -1.46 1.96 5.59
C GLU A 62 -1.07 2.95 6.70
N GLY A 63 -1.78 4.08 6.78
CA GLY A 63 -1.57 5.09 7.81
C GLY A 63 -1.15 6.44 7.23
N GLY A 64 -1.19 7.48 8.06
CA GLY A 64 -0.84 8.82 7.64
C GLY A 64 -1.08 9.87 8.70
N SER A 65 -0.80 11.12 8.37
CA SER A 65 -0.99 12.25 9.25
C SER A 65 -1.32 13.53 8.51
N ILE A 66 -2.00 14.42 9.22
CA ILE A 66 -2.19 15.81 8.82
C ILE A 66 -1.53 16.70 9.87
N THR A 67 -0.69 17.63 9.43
CA THR A 67 -0.11 18.68 10.25
C THR A 67 -0.66 20.03 9.79
N ILE A 68 -1.23 20.81 10.71
CA ILE A 68 -1.66 22.20 10.46
C ILE A 68 -1.12 23.08 11.57
N ASP A 69 -0.32 24.10 11.22
CA ASP A 69 0.26 25.02 12.20
C ASP A 69 0.96 24.27 13.36
N GLU A 70 1.81 23.30 13.03
CA GLU A 70 2.56 22.45 13.97
C GLU A 70 1.72 21.47 14.80
N HIS A 71 0.39 21.51 14.70
CA HIS A 71 -0.50 20.54 15.35
C HIS A 71 -0.66 19.33 14.44
N VAL A 72 -0.42 18.14 14.99
CA VAL A 72 -0.42 16.87 14.26
C VAL A 72 -1.62 16.03 14.67
N LEU A 73 -2.30 15.46 13.69
CA LEU A 73 -3.30 14.42 13.87
C LEU A 73 -2.93 13.20 13.04
N GLU A 74 -2.90 12.05 13.70
CA GLU A 74 -2.54 10.76 13.11
C GLU A 74 -3.79 9.99 12.67
N PHE A 75 -3.66 9.29 11.54
CA PHE A 75 -4.66 8.39 10.96
C PHE A 75 -4.06 6.99 10.90
N PRO A 76 -4.38 6.09 11.83
CA PRO A 76 -3.79 4.74 11.87
C PRO A 76 -4.32 3.83 10.76
N ALA A 77 -3.47 2.92 10.26
CA ALA A 77 -3.76 1.94 9.20
C ALA A 77 -4.95 1.04 9.51
N GLU A 78 -4.87 0.33 10.64
CA GLU A 78 -5.82 -0.70 11.03
C GLU A 78 -6.22 -0.51 12.49
N THR A 79 -7.46 -0.08 12.68
CA THR A 79 -8.15 -0.22 13.96
C THR A 79 -9.54 -0.75 13.67
N GLU A 80 -10.10 -1.48 14.63
CA GLU A 80 -11.45 -2.01 14.53
C GLU A 80 -12.45 -0.91 14.12
N GLY A 81 -13.27 -1.19 13.09
CA GLY A 81 -14.29 -0.26 12.60
C GLY A 81 -13.83 0.84 11.64
N VAL A 82 -12.54 0.93 11.30
CA VAL A 82 -12.05 1.89 10.29
C VAL A 82 -12.48 1.48 8.89
N GLN A 83 -12.92 2.47 8.12
CA GLN A 83 -13.24 2.34 6.71
C GLN A 83 -12.31 3.24 5.91
N HIS A 84 -11.56 2.67 4.98
CA HIS A 84 -10.79 3.43 4.00
C HIS A 84 -11.17 3.02 2.58
N HIS A 85 -11.20 3.99 1.68
CA HIS A 85 -11.48 3.75 0.26
C HIS A 85 -10.49 4.52 -0.59
N SER A 86 -9.98 3.88 -1.63
CA SER A 86 -9.16 4.51 -2.65
C SER A 86 -9.76 4.27 -4.03
N ILE A 87 -9.72 5.31 -4.86
CA ILE A 87 -10.05 5.25 -6.29
C ILE A 87 -8.84 5.78 -7.02
N TRP A 88 -8.30 4.97 -7.93
CA TRP A 88 -7.10 5.29 -8.66
C TRP A 88 -7.23 4.99 -10.14
N ASP A 89 -7.16 6.04 -10.95
CA ASP A 89 -7.09 5.96 -12.41
C ASP A 89 -6.11 7.02 -12.94
N PRO A 90 -4.82 6.68 -13.05
CA PRO A 90 -3.79 7.62 -13.51
C PRO A 90 -3.95 8.00 -14.97
N ARG A 91 -4.61 7.15 -15.79
CA ARG A 91 -4.81 7.45 -17.22
C ARG A 91 -5.77 8.61 -17.40
N ASN A 92 -6.76 8.71 -16.51
CA ASN A 92 -7.73 9.80 -16.48
C ASN A 92 -7.42 10.88 -15.42
N GLY A 93 -6.30 10.75 -14.70
CA GLY A 93 -5.88 11.71 -13.68
C GLY A 93 -6.81 11.76 -12.46
N VAL A 94 -7.42 10.63 -12.12
CA VAL A 94 -8.32 10.48 -10.97
C VAL A 94 -7.56 9.83 -9.83
N PHE A 95 -7.57 10.49 -8.68
CA PHE A 95 -7.13 9.92 -7.41
C PHE A 95 -8.08 10.40 -6.32
N THR A 96 -8.61 9.48 -5.53
CA THR A 96 -9.38 9.78 -4.32
C THR A 96 -8.93 8.83 -3.25
N LEU A 97 -8.74 9.34 -2.03
CA LEU A 97 -8.50 8.56 -0.84
C LEU A 97 -9.39 9.10 0.28
N SER A 98 -10.04 8.21 1.01
CA SER A 98 -10.88 8.57 2.14
C SER A 98 -10.64 7.63 3.31
N TYR A 99 -10.85 8.16 4.51
CA TYR A 99 -10.72 7.48 5.78
C TYR A 99 -11.87 7.91 6.69
N LEU A 100 -12.44 6.95 7.42
CA LEU A 100 -13.46 7.17 8.43
C LEU A 100 -13.24 6.19 9.58
N ARG A 101 -12.97 6.72 10.77
CA ARG A 101 -13.14 6.05 12.05
C ARG A 101 -14.42 6.58 12.69
N PRO A 102 -15.49 5.78 12.77
CA PRO A 102 -16.67 6.16 13.52
C PRO A 102 -16.35 6.17 15.03
N GLY A 103 -16.99 7.06 15.77
CA GLY A 103 -16.76 7.24 17.20
C GLY A 103 -17.55 8.42 17.72
N MET A 104 -17.86 8.47 19.01
CA MET A 104 -18.40 9.70 19.63
C MET A 104 -17.26 10.62 20.08
N ASP A 105 -16.23 10.04 20.71
CA ASP A 105 -15.11 10.79 21.29
C ASP A 105 -13.82 10.67 20.45
N ASP A 106 -13.74 9.69 19.55
CA ASP A 106 -12.57 9.36 18.73
C ASP A 106 -12.89 9.36 17.22
N PHE A 107 -13.91 10.12 16.83
CA PHE A 107 -14.27 10.32 15.42
C PHE A 107 -13.13 10.93 14.62
N LEU A 108 -12.67 10.22 13.59
CA LEU A 108 -11.64 10.70 12.66
C LEU A 108 -12.10 10.51 11.24
N PHE A 109 -11.90 11.51 10.39
CA PHE A 109 -12.11 11.34 8.96
C PHE A 109 -11.14 12.17 8.16
N PHE A 110 -10.90 11.74 6.93
CA PHE A 110 -10.43 12.63 5.89
C PHE A 110 -10.92 12.17 4.52
N ARG A 111 -10.92 13.09 3.57
CA ARG A 111 -11.01 12.83 2.14
C ARG A 111 -10.03 13.72 1.43
N ILE A 112 -9.26 13.13 0.53
CA ILE A 112 -8.37 13.84 -0.39
C ILE A 112 -8.65 13.37 -1.82
N TRP A 113 -8.76 14.31 -2.75
CA TRP A 113 -8.99 13.97 -4.15
C TRP A 113 -8.29 14.93 -5.10
N ALA A 114 -7.80 14.39 -6.21
CA ALA A 114 -7.11 15.13 -7.24
C ALA A 114 -8.04 16.14 -7.92
N VAL A 115 -7.51 17.35 -8.14
CA VAL A 115 -8.15 18.38 -8.96
C VAL A 115 -7.96 17.96 -10.43
N PRO A 116 -9.05 17.86 -11.22
CA PRO A 116 -8.96 17.48 -12.62
C PRO A 116 -7.96 18.35 -13.40
N ARG A 117 -7.28 17.76 -14.39
CA ARG A 117 -6.30 18.43 -15.28
C ARG A 117 -5.00 18.90 -14.63
N THR A 118 -4.78 18.62 -13.36
CA THR A 118 -3.52 18.98 -12.67
C THR A 118 -2.50 17.84 -12.62
N PHE A 119 -2.92 16.64 -13.04
CA PHE A 119 -2.13 15.42 -13.00
C PHE A 119 -0.94 15.45 -13.97
N LYS A 120 0.24 15.10 -13.46
CA LYS A 120 1.49 15.00 -14.21
C LYS A 120 2.21 13.70 -13.83
N THR A 121 2.57 12.93 -14.83
CA THR A 121 3.48 11.78 -14.67
C THR A 121 4.91 12.29 -14.71
N ILE A 122 5.65 12.10 -13.63
CA ILE A 122 7.07 12.49 -13.53
C ILE A 122 7.96 11.31 -13.93
N SER A 123 7.65 10.10 -13.45
CA SER A 123 8.23 8.84 -13.93
C SER A 123 7.13 7.80 -14.12
N GLY A 124 7.18 7.08 -15.25
CA GLY A 124 6.06 6.30 -15.77
C GLY A 124 6.16 4.78 -15.65
N ASP A 125 7.23 4.26 -15.04
CA ASP A 125 7.39 2.81 -14.89
C ASP A 125 6.98 2.38 -13.47
N ARG A 126 5.76 1.85 -13.34
CA ARG A 126 5.25 1.30 -12.07
C ARG A 126 6.11 0.15 -11.56
N ASN A 127 6.73 -0.61 -12.47
CA ASN A 127 7.62 -1.72 -12.14
C ASN A 127 9.05 -1.25 -11.84
N ALA A 128 9.33 0.07 -11.89
CA ALA A 128 10.60 0.68 -11.51
C ALA A 128 10.47 1.80 -10.45
N GLY A 129 9.26 2.06 -9.94
CA GLY A 129 8.95 3.17 -9.02
C GLY A 129 8.39 4.41 -9.74
N ALA A 130 7.07 4.42 -9.95
CA ALA A 130 6.36 5.52 -10.61
C ALA A 130 6.18 6.72 -9.67
N VAL A 131 6.22 7.92 -10.26
CA VAL A 131 6.04 9.19 -9.54
C VAL A 131 5.03 10.06 -10.25
N TYR A 132 4.07 10.56 -9.50
CA TYR A 132 3.03 11.46 -9.98
C TYR A 132 2.97 12.74 -9.15
N GLU A 133 2.63 13.84 -9.80
CA GLU A 133 2.35 15.12 -9.15
C GLU A 133 0.98 15.65 -9.58
N PHE A 134 0.22 16.21 -8.64
CA PHE A 134 -1.11 16.77 -8.89
C PHE A 134 -1.51 17.74 -7.79
N GLU A 135 -2.45 18.63 -8.07
CA GLU A 135 -3.14 19.38 -7.02
C GLU A 135 -4.27 18.53 -6.45
N ALA A 136 -4.52 18.61 -5.16
CA ALA A 136 -5.62 17.93 -4.49
C ALA A 136 -6.37 18.88 -3.55
N LEU A 137 -7.62 18.54 -3.25
CA LEU A 137 -8.37 19.14 -2.16
C LEU A 137 -8.40 18.14 -0.99
N PHE A 138 -8.15 18.64 0.21
CA PHE A 138 -8.20 17.89 1.46
C PHE A 138 -9.30 18.46 2.37
N GLU A 139 -10.08 17.57 2.95
CA GLU A 139 -11.04 17.86 4.03
C GLU A 139 -10.89 16.76 5.09
N GLY A 140 -10.94 17.11 6.37
CA GLY A 140 -10.86 16.09 7.41
C GLY A 140 -11.05 16.65 8.81
N THR A 141 -10.77 15.82 9.80
CA THR A 141 -10.74 16.23 11.20
C THR A 141 -9.67 17.28 11.44
N GLU A 142 -10.01 18.31 12.19
CA GLU A 142 -9.14 19.45 12.46
C GLU A 142 -8.17 19.14 13.63
N PRO A 143 -6.84 19.21 13.44
CA PRO A 143 -5.86 18.95 14.50
C PRO A 143 -5.74 20.06 15.56
N ARG A 144 -6.20 21.29 15.27
CA ARG A 144 -6.01 22.43 16.18
C ARG A 144 -7.12 22.50 17.24
N PRO A 145 -6.79 22.52 18.54
CA PRO A 145 -7.77 22.42 19.62
C PRO A 145 -8.67 23.66 19.76
N ASP A 146 -8.27 24.82 19.22
CA ASP A 146 -9.01 26.07 19.26
C ASP A 146 -9.93 26.28 18.03
N LYS A 147 -10.07 25.26 17.17
CA LYS A 147 -10.87 25.29 15.94
C LYS A 147 -12.06 24.33 16.03
N GLY A 148 -12.96 24.43 15.05
CA GLY A 148 -14.08 23.48 14.92
C GLY A 148 -13.60 22.08 14.56
N ASN A 149 -14.51 21.09 14.55
CA ASN A 149 -14.15 19.67 14.39
C ASN A 149 -13.60 19.28 13.01
N ALA A 150 -13.80 20.13 11.98
CA ALA A 150 -13.40 19.83 10.61
C ALA A 150 -12.58 20.99 10.01
N THR A 151 -11.58 20.63 9.21
CA THR A 151 -10.80 21.59 8.45
C THR A 151 -11.67 22.23 7.37
N PRO A 152 -11.44 23.51 6.99
CA PRO A 152 -11.91 23.98 5.70
C PRO A 152 -11.26 23.16 4.57
N SER A 153 -11.83 23.18 3.36
CA SER A 153 -11.20 22.51 2.21
C SER A 153 -9.84 23.16 1.91
N VAL A 154 -8.76 22.39 2.03
CA VAL A 154 -7.39 22.86 1.82
C VAL A 154 -6.88 22.36 0.47
N ARG A 155 -6.41 23.26 -0.39
CA ARG A 155 -5.70 22.87 -1.61
C ARG A 155 -4.24 22.52 -1.29
N LEU A 156 -3.81 21.36 -1.76
CA LEU A 156 -2.46 20.83 -1.57
C LEU A 156 -1.82 20.52 -2.93
N THR A 157 -0.54 20.84 -3.07
CA THR A 157 0.30 20.26 -4.13
C THR A 157 0.78 18.91 -3.62
N CYS A 158 0.39 17.85 -4.32
CA CYS A 158 0.61 16.47 -3.93
C CYS A 158 1.62 15.76 -4.83
N ARG A 159 2.32 14.81 -4.22
CA ARG A 159 3.26 13.92 -4.87
C ARG A 159 3.04 12.49 -4.36
N LEU A 160 2.79 11.59 -5.29
CA LEU A 160 2.57 10.16 -5.05
C LEU A 160 3.76 9.38 -5.63
N GLU A 161 4.51 8.70 -4.76
CA GLU A 161 5.71 7.95 -5.11
C GLU A 161 5.51 6.46 -4.81
N TYR A 162 5.58 5.61 -5.82
CA TYR A 162 5.58 4.16 -5.67
C TYR A 162 7.03 3.67 -5.51
N ARG A 163 7.28 2.80 -4.53
CA ARG A 163 8.57 2.13 -4.32
C ARG A 163 8.41 0.63 -4.46
N ILE A 164 9.46 -0.04 -4.93
CA ILE A 164 9.57 -1.50 -5.03
C ILE A 164 10.32 -2.02 -3.81
#